data_AF-A0A7V8YBU2-F1
#
_entry.id   AF-A0A7V8YBU2-F1
#
_cell.length_a   1.000
_cell.length_b   1.000
_cell.length_c   1.000
_cell.angle_alpha   90.00
_cell.angle_beta   90.00
_cell.angle_gamma   90.00
#
_symmetry.space_group_name_H-M   'P 1'
#
loop_
_entity.id
_entity.type
_entity.pdbx_description
1 polymer ?
#
loop_
_entity_poly.entity_id
_entity_poly.type
_entity_poly.pdbx_seq_one_letter_code
_entity_poly.pdbx_strand_id
1 'polypeptide(L)' 'MATGIAGAMGYDLVLSSGFLAFARHTGFLAAVEELGLPVDAVCGTSSGALVGALWTSGLPALDILALVASRRPIAWAAPH' A
#
# COMPACT_ATOMS: atom_id res chain seq x y z
N MET A 1 -19.97 22.16 19.55
CA MET A 1 -19.38 22.77 18.35
C MET A 1 -17.96 22.24 18.24
N ALA A 2 -17.70 21.28 17.35
CA ALA A 2 -16.36 20.79 17.07
C ALA A 2 -15.98 21.27 15.67
N THR A 3 -14.90 22.05 15.64
CA THR A 3 -14.42 22.88 14.55
C THR A 3 -13.84 22.04 13.41
N GLY A 4 -14.06 22.48 12.18
CA GLY A 4 -13.88 21.69 10.97
C GLY A 4 -12.45 21.22 10.66
N ILE A 5 -12.39 20.05 10.05
CA ILE A 5 -11.26 19.48 9.31
C ILE A 5 -11.05 20.19 7.96
N ALA A 6 -10.97 21.52 7.96
CA ALA A 6 -10.64 22.29 6.76
C ALA A 6 -9.13 22.54 6.69
N GLY A 7 -8.35 21.45 6.57
CA GLY A 7 -6.97 21.44 6.10
C GLY A 7 -6.91 20.44 4.96
N ALA A 8 -6.28 20.78 3.83
CA ALA A 8 -6.33 20.04 2.55
C ALA A 8 -6.59 18.54 2.72
N MET A 9 -7.83 18.10 2.46
CA MET A 9 -8.28 16.75 2.79
C MET A 9 -7.55 15.73 1.93
N GLY A 10 -6.71 14.92 2.56
CA GLY A 10 -6.11 13.75 1.96
C GLY A 10 -7.12 12.61 1.82
N TYR A 11 -6.67 11.54 1.17
CA TYR A 11 -7.43 10.33 0.97
C TYR A 11 -7.00 9.26 1.97
N ASP A 12 -7.98 8.55 2.53
CA ASP A 12 -7.73 7.33 3.28
C ASP A 12 -7.75 6.13 2.32
N LEU A 13 -6.65 5.38 2.29
CA LEU A 13 -6.50 4.23 1.39
C LEU A 13 -6.87 2.94 2.12
N VAL A 14 -7.76 2.14 1.53
CA VAL A 14 -8.16 0.83 2.07
C VAL A 14 -7.74 -0.28 1.10
N LEU A 15 -6.73 -1.05 1.50
CA LEU A 15 -6.12 -2.10 0.68
C LEU A 15 -6.62 -3.49 1.11
N SER A 16 -7.50 -4.08 0.32
CA SER A 16 -8.10 -5.40 0.61
C SER A 16 -7.10 -6.56 0.50
N SER A 17 -7.46 -7.73 1.02
CA SER A 17 -6.67 -8.96 0.85
C SER A 17 -6.81 -9.56 -0.55
N GLY A 18 -5.75 -10.21 -1.03
CA GLY A 18 -5.80 -11.08 -2.22
C GLY A 18 -4.47 -11.75 -2.52
N PHE A 19 -4.51 -13.02 -2.92
CA PHE A 19 -3.32 -13.87 -3.08
C PHE A 19 -2.25 -13.28 -4.01
N LEU A 20 -2.66 -12.72 -5.16
CA LEU A 20 -1.77 -12.03 -6.12
C LEU A 20 -2.00 -10.51 -6.14
N ALA A 21 -2.67 -9.96 -5.11
CA ALA A 21 -3.02 -8.55 -5.09
C ALA A 21 -1.82 -7.64 -4.78
N PHE A 22 -0.67 -8.18 -4.35
CA PHE A 22 0.54 -7.40 -4.10
C PHE A 22 0.88 -6.46 -5.27
N ALA A 23 0.90 -6.99 -6.50
CA ALA A 23 1.20 -6.21 -7.70
C ALA A 23 0.11 -5.18 -8.05
N ARG A 24 -1.16 -5.44 -7.69
CA ARG A 24 -2.26 -4.51 -7.94
C ARG A 24 -2.21 -3.33 -6.97
N HIS A 25 -1.95 -3.62 -5.69
CA HIS A 25 -1.79 -2.59 -4.66
C HIS A 25 -0.58 -1.71 -4.95
N THR A 26 0.55 -2.28 -5.36
CA THR A 26 1.73 -1.48 -5.77
C THR A 26 1.46 -0.65 -7.00
N GLY A 27 0.73 -1.18 -8.01
CA GLY A 27 0.36 -0.39 -9.19
C GLY A 27 -0.57 0.78 -8.87
N PHE A 28 -1.54 0.56 -7.97
CA PHE A 28 -2.39 1.63 -7.45
C PHE A 28 -1.57 2.70 -6.72
N LEU A 29 -0.68 2.30 -5.80
CA LEU A 29 0.16 3.23 -5.06
C LEU A 29 1.15 4.00 -5.94
N ALA A 30 1.69 3.37 -6.99
CA ALA A 30 2.54 4.05 -7.96
C ALA A 30 1.79 5.19 -8.67
N ALA A 31 0.51 4.99 -9.00
CA ALA A 31 -0.33 6.05 -9.57
C ALA A 31 -0.66 7.15 -8.53
N VAL A 32 -0.86 6.78 -7.26
CA VAL A 32 -1.04 7.73 -6.15
C VAL A 32 0.21 8.61 -5.99
N GLU A 33 1.41 8.01 -6.04
CA GLU A 33 2.71 8.71 -6.01
C GLU A 33 2.88 9.63 -7.22
N GLU A 34 2.62 9.14 -8.43
CA GLU A 34 2.76 9.90 -9.69
C GLU A 34 1.86 11.14 -9.71
N LEU A 35 0.63 11.00 -9.20
CA LEU A 35 -0.34 12.09 -9.12
C LEU A 35 -0.10 13.02 -7.92
N GLY A 36 0.81 12.67 -7.01
CA GLY A 36 1.08 13.43 -5.79
C GLY A 36 -0.16 13.57 -4.89
N LEU A 37 -1.00 12.54 -4.84
CA LEU A 37 -2.24 12.61 -4.04
C LEU A 37 -1.89 12.67 -2.54
N PRO A 38 -2.48 13.61 -1.78
CA PRO A 38 -2.31 13.63 -0.33
C PRO A 38 -2.99 12.40 0.28
N VAL A 39 -2.25 11.62 1.08
CA VAL A 39 -2.76 10.42 1.77
C VAL A 39 -2.63 10.63 3.27
N ASP A 40 -3.75 10.55 3.97
CA ASP A 40 -3.81 10.80 5.42
C ASP A 40 -3.63 9.50 6.22
N ALA A 41 -4.27 8.41 5.77
CA ALA A 41 -4.14 7.11 6.40
C ALA A 41 -4.14 5.96 5.38
N VAL A 42 -3.56 4.84 5.80
CA VAL A 42 -3.59 3.57 5.06
C VAL A 42 -4.06 2.47 6.00
N CYS A 43 -5.11 1.76 5.60
CA CYS A 43 -5.60 0.56 6.24
C CYS A 43 -5.46 -0.61 5.27
N GLY A 44 -5.04 -1.78 5.73
CA GLY A 44 -4.90 -2.94 4.86
C GLY A 44 -5.08 -4.27 5.57
N THR A 45 -5.43 -5.30 4.79
CA THR A 45 -5.60 -6.68 5.26
C THR A 45 -4.72 -7.63 4.45
N SER A 46 -3.96 -8.50 5.11
CA SER A 46 -3.08 -9.50 4.48
C SER A 46 -2.12 -8.86 3.46
N SER A 47 -2.24 -9.14 2.15
CA SER A 47 -1.39 -8.53 1.12
C SER A 47 -1.50 -7.01 1.05
N GLY A 48 -2.69 -6.45 1.31
CA GLY A 48 -2.87 -5.01 1.43
C GLY A 48 -2.19 -4.42 2.67
N ALA A 49 -2.20 -5.14 3.80
CA ALA A 49 -1.50 -4.72 5.01
C ALA A 49 0.01 -4.68 4.79
N LEU A 50 0.55 -5.72 4.13
CA LEU A 50 1.98 -5.82 3.86
C LEU A 50 2.46 -4.73 2.90
N VAL A 51 1.77 -4.54 1.76
CA VAL A 51 2.12 -3.49 0.80
C VAL A 51 1.94 -2.10 1.42
N GLY A 52 0.82 -1.88 2.11
CA GLY A 52 0.52 -0.60 2.77
C GLY A 52 1.55 -0.24 3.83
N ALA A 53 1.98 -1.20 4.68
CA ALA A 53 2.99 -0.95 5.71
C ALA A 53 4.38 -0.66 5.12
N LEU A 54 4.78 -1.35 4.05
CA LEU A 54 6.05 -1.06 3.37
C LEU A 54 6.01 0.34 2.73
N TRP A 55 4.90 0.70 2.10
CA TRP A 55 4.75 2.01 1.45
C TRP A 55 4.77 3.15 2.47
N THR A 56 4.03 3.04 3.57
CA THR A 56 4.04 4.07 4.64
C THR A 56 5.37 4.15 5.39
N SER A 57 6.23 3.11 5.31
CA SER A 57 7.61 3.18 5.81
C SER A 57 8.57 3.95 4.90
N GLY A 58 8.09 4.48 3.77
CA GLY A 58 8.85 5.31 2.84
C GLY A 58 9.48 4.57 1.67
N LEU A 59 9.14 3.29 1.47
CA LEU A 59 9.59 2.57 0.26
C LEU A 59 8.73 2.97 -0.94
N PRO A 60 9.34 3.34 -2.08
CA PRO A 60 8.62 3.60 -3.32
C PRO A 60 7.77 2.40 -3.76
N ALA A 61 6.60 2.65 -4.33
CA ALA A 61 5.69 1.58 -4.72
C ALA A 61 6.31 0.55 -5.69
N LEU A 62 7.19 0.99 -6.60
CA LEU A 62 7.88 0.11 -7.55
C LEU A 62 9.00 -0.72 -6.90
N ASP A 63 9.64 -0.21 -5.85
CA ASP A 63 10.63 -0.97 -5.09
C ASP A 63 9.95 -2.08 -4.27
N ILE A 64 8.76 -1.80 -3.75
CA ILE A 64 7.91 -2.80 -3.09
C ILE A 64 7.53 -3.89 -4.09
N LEU A 65 7.14 -3.52 -5.32
CA LEU A 65 6.83 -4.48 -6.37
C LEU A 65 8.03 -5.39 -6.66
N ALA A 66 9.22 -4.82 -6.81
CA ALA A 66 10.44 -5.60 -7.03
C ALA A 66 10.72 -6.56 -5.86
N LEU A 67 10.54 -6.10 -4.62
CA LEU A 67 10.71 -6.90 -3.42
C LEU A 67 9.73 -8.08 -3.36
N VAL A 68 8.42 -7.83 -3.50
CA VAL A 68 7.40 -8.89 -3.41
C VAL A 68 7.46 -9.85 -4.59
N ALA A 69 7.92 -9.39 -5.77
CA ALA A 69 8.12 -10.21 -6.95
C ALA A 69 9.47 -10.96 -6.97
N SER A 70 10.41 -10.64 -6.07
CA SER A 70 11.74 -11.28 -6.01
C SER A 70 11.68 -12.79 -5.75
N ARG A 71 10.56 -13.27 -5.20
CA ARG A 71 10.30 -14.69 -4.95
C ARG A 71 8.85 -15.02 -5.29
N ARG A 72 8.61 -16.29 -5.61
CA ARG A 72 7.24 -16.80 -5.81
C ARG A 72 6.41 -16.53 -4.55
N PRO A 73 5.16 -16.03 -4.63
CA PRO A 73 4.32 -15.74 -3.48
C PRO A 73 4.25 -16.87 -2.45
N ILE A 74 4.17 -18.12 -2.92
CA ILE A 74 4.12 -19.31 -2.05
C ILE A 74 5.43 -19.54 -1.27
N ALA A 75 6.57 -19.06 -1.76
CA ALA A 75 7.85 -19.20 -1.06
C ALA A 75 7.93 -18.32 0.20
N TRP A 76 7.09 -17.28 0.31
CA TRP A 76 6.96 -16.47 1.53
C TRP A 76 6.16 -17.16 2.63
N ALA A 77 5.36 -18.17 2.27
CA ALA A 77 4.57 -18.97 3.21
C ALA A 77 5.24 -20.31 3.56
N ALA A 78 6.39 -20.61 2.96
CA ALA A 78 7.13 -21.82 3.26
C ALA A 78 7.73 -21.74 4.68
N PRO A 79 7.64 -22.82 5.49
CA PRO A 79 8.29 -22.85 6.79
C PRO A 79 9.81 -22.67 6.64
N HIS A 80 10.39 -21.92 7.58
CA HIS A 80 11.83 -21.70 7.70
C HIS A 80 12.49 -22.79 8.54
#